data_AF-X1B7K5-F1
#
_entry.id   AF-X1B7K5-F1
#
_cell.length_a   1.000
_cell.length_b   1.000
_cell.length_c   1.000
_cell.angle_alpha   90.00
_cell.angle_beta   90.00
_cell.angle_gamma   90.00
#
_symmetry.space_group_name_H-M   'P 1'
#
loop_
_entity.id
_entity.type
_entity.pdbx_description
1 polymer ?
#
loop_
_entity_poly.entity_id
_entity_poly.type
_entity_poly.pdbx_seq_one_letter_code
_entity_poly.pdbx_strand_id
1 'polypeptide(L)'
;MKNNIKKAWWQEMTRRQDDIVGLDAAILMSPKVWQASGHLTAGFADELVECKKCHHRFRKDFLEKNKCPDCGGELTKPRKFNLMMKTFVGPVENKASTAYLRAETCQGIYVNFKNILQSMRQKIPFGIAQIGKAFRNEINPKNFIYRTREFEQMEMQWFCHPKDASKFFNFWKKERLNWYLNLGIKKANLRIREVPKNELPHYAKRALDI
;
A
#
# COMPACT_ATOMS: atom_id res chain seq x y z
N MET A 1 3.33 -15.32 17.01
CA MET A 1 2.09 -14.60 16.65
C MET A 1 2.02 -14.19 15.18
N LYS A 2 2.93 -13.36 14.64
CA LYS A 2 2.90 -12.88 13.24
C LYS A 2 2.64 -13.97 12.18
N ASN A 3 3.39 -15.08 12.25
CA ASN A 3 3.26 -16.18 11.28
C ASN A 3 1.88 -16.85 11.33
N ASN A 4 1.22 -16.88 12.49
CA ASN A 4 -0.12 -17.45 12.63
C ASN A 4 -1.15 -16.60 11.90
N ILE A 5 -1.04 -15.27 12.00
CA ILE A 5 -1.92 -14.33 11.30
C ILE A 5 -1.72 -14.45 9.78
N LYS A 6 -0.46 -14.48 9.31
CA LYS A 6 -0.13 -14.69 7.89
C LYS A 6 -0.72 -16.00 7.36
N LYS A 7 -0.55 -17.09 8.11
CA LYS A 7 -1.09 -18.41 7.75
C LYS A 7 -2.62 -18.40 7.70
N ALA A 8 -3.27 -17.79 8.68
CA ALA A 8 -4.73 -17.69 8.74
C ALA A 8 -5.29 -16.88 7.55
N TRP A 9 -4.67 -15.74 7.23
CA TRP A 9 -5.06 -14.94 6.07
C TRP A 9 -4.82 -15.68 4.76
N TRP A 10 -3.66 -16.33 4.60
CA TRP A 10 -3.34 -17.07 3.38
C TRP A 10 -4.30 -18.24 3.15
N GLN A 11 -4.64 -18.99 4.20
CA GLN A 11 -5.65 -20.05 4.13
C GLN A 11 -7.02 -19.50 3.73
N GLU A 12 -7.44 -18.38 4.30
CA GLU A 12 -8.69 -17.71 3.96
C GLU A 12 -8.74 -17.30 2.49
N MET A 13 -7.66 -16.73 1.98
CA MET A 13 -7.61 -16.23 0.60
C MET A 13 -7.40 -17.31 -0.43
N THR A 14 -6.57 -18.33 -0.19
CA THR A 14 -6.13 -19.25 -1.25
C THR A 14 -6.61 -20.68 -1.11
N ARG A 15 -6.99 -21.11 0.10
CA ARG A 15 -7.43 -22.50 0.34
C ARG A 15 -8.94 -22.63 0.51
N ARG A 16 -9.60 -21.56 0.93
CA ARG A 16 -11.06 -21.50 1.11
C ARG A 16 -11.78 -20.85 -0.07
N GLN A 17 -11.03 -20.39 -1.06
CA GLN A 17 -11.53 -19.78 -2.29
C GLN A 17 -10.88 -20.52 -3.45
N ASP A 18 -11.70 -21.00 -4.38
CA ASP A 18 -11.22 -21.78 -5.54
C ASP A 18 -10.68 -20.87 -6.66
N ASP A 19 -10.96 -19.58 -6.59
CA ASP A 19 -10.75 -18.58 -7.63
C ASP A 19 -9.69 -17.54 -7.24
N ILE A 20 -8.83 -17.84 -6.26
CA ILE A 20 -7.73 -16.97 -5.85
C ILE A 20 -6.38 -17.70 -5.95
N VAL A 21 -5.49 -17.14 -6.75
CA VAL A 21 -4.13 -17.64 -6.94
C VAL A 21 -3.15 -16.91 -6.02
N GLY A 22 -2.22 -17.65 -5.41
CA GLY A 22 -1.11 -17.05 -4.67
C GLY A 22 0.04 -16.59 -5.57
N LEU A 23 0.65 -15.45 -5.24
CA LEU A 23 1.86 -14.92 -5.90
C LEU A 23 2.90 -14.49 -4.86
N ASP A 24 4.18 -14.60 -5.24
CA ASP A 24 5.29 -13.92 -4.57
C ASP A 24 6.14 -13.17 -5.61
N ALA A 25 5.90 -11.86 -5.76
CA ALA A 25 6.64 -11.02 -6.68
C ALA A 25 7.90 -10.42 -6.04
N ALA A 26 8.85 -9.99 -6.88
CA ALA A 26 10.06 -9.31 -6.45
C ALA A 26 9.79 -8.01 -5.66
N ILE A 27 10.73 -7.63 -4.79
CA ILE A 27 10.73 -6.35 -4.07
C ILE A 27 11.30 -5.23 -4.95
N LEU A 28 12.39 -5.50 -5.65
CA LEU A 28 13.02 -4.57 -6.57
C LEU A 28 12.22 -4.54 -7.87
N MET A 29 11.73 -3.36 -8.24
CA MET A 29 10.92 -3.19 -9.44
C MET A 29 11.40 -2.02 -10.31
N SER A 30 11.21 -2.17 -11.61
CA SER A 30 11.59 -1.17 -12.62
C SER A 30 10.87 0.17 -12.38
N PRO A 31 11.54 1.32 -12.60
CA PRO A 31 10.92 2.64 -12.56
C PRO A 31 9.68 2.78 -13.43
N LYS A 32 9.62 2.05 -14.56
CA LYS A 32 8.49 2.09 -15.49
C LYS A 32 7.18 1.64 -14.84
N VAL A 33 7.23 0.68 -13.91
CA VAL A 33 6.05 0.22 -13.17
C VAL A 33 5.48 1.33 -12.28
N TRP A 34 6.37 2.07 -11.62
CA TRP A 34 6.01 3.17 -10.72
C TRP A 34 5.58 4.44 -11.46
N GLN A 35 6.08 4.65 -12.67
CA GLN A 35 5.58 5.69 -13.58
C GLN A 35 4.17 5.36 -14.06
N ALA A 36 3.94 4.14 -14.53
CA ALA A 36 2.65 3.69 -15.05
C ALA A 36 1.54 3.72 -13.98
N SER A 37 1.86 3.37 -12.73
CA SER A 37 0.92 3.42 -11.60
C SER A 37 0.72 4.82 -11.01
N GLY A 38 1.52 5.80 -11.43
CA GLY A 38 1.45 7.17 -10.92
C GLY A 38 2.19 7.41 -9.61
N HIS A 39 2.88 6.42 -9.05
CA HIS A 39 3.67 6.59 -7.81
C HIS A 39 4.82 7.61 -7.97
N LEU A 40 5.37 7.75 -9.19
CA LEU A 40 6.41 8.74 -9.46
C LEU A 40 5.88 10.09 -9.95
N THR A 41 4.61 10.18 -10.37
CA THR A 41 4.09 11.36 -11.11
C THR A 41 2.84 11.99 -10.49
N ALA A 42 1.97 11.22 -9.83
CA ALA A 42 0.59 11.62 -9.58
C ALA A 42 0.21 11.81 -8.11
N GLY A 43 1.00 11.38 -7.12
CA GLY A 43 0.59 11.60 -5.73
C GLY A 43 1.22 10.79 -4.61
N PHE A 44 2.21 9.93 -4.86
CA PHE A 44 2.88 9.20 -3.77
C PHE A 44 3.99 10.06 -3.10
N ALA A 45 3.59 11.25 -2.67
CA ALA A 45 4.47 12.23 -2.06
C ALA A 45 3.78 12.99 -0.95
N ASP A 46 4.52 13.26 0.11
CA ASP A 46 4.07 14.10 1.21
C ASP A 46 4.52 15.54 1.07
N GLU A 47 3.83 16.46 1.72
CA GLU A 47 4.34 17.80 1.96
C GLU A 47 5.34 17.79 3.12
N LEU A 48 6.61 17.98 2.77
CA LEU A 48 7.74 18.05 3.69
C LEU A 48 8.08 19.51 4.01
N VAL A 49 8.22 19.82 5.29
CA VAL A 49 8.78 21.09 5.77
C VAL A 49 9.99 20.82 6.65
N GLU A 50 10.94 21.77 6.66
CA GLU A 50 12.16 21.69 7.45
C GLU A 50 12.24 22.90 8.39
N CYS A 51 12.68 22.70 9.63
CA CYS A 51 12.95 23.81 10.53
C CYS A 51 14.26 24.50 10.15
N LYS A 52 14.24 25.82 9.94
CA LYS A 52 15.45 26.61 9.62
C LYS A 52 16.47 26.67 10.76
N LYS A 53 16.06 26.32 12.00
CA LYS A 53 16.91 26.39 13.20
C LYS A 53 17.56 25.05 13.55
N CYS A 54 16.78 23.97 13.63
CA CYS A 54 17.28 22.65 14.03
C CYS A 54 17.38 21.65 12.86
N HIS A 55 16.99 22.03 11.65
CA HIS A 55 16.98 21.17 10.45
C HIS A 55 16.14 19.90 10.55
N HIS A 56 15.33 19.76 11.61
CA HIS A 56 14.38 18.67 11.72
C HIS A 56 13.29 18.81 10.66
N ARG A 57 12.88 17.65 10.16
CA ARG A 57 11.95 17.49 9.05
C ARG A 57 10.63 16.96 9.57
N PHE A 58 9.55 17.53 9.07
CA PHE A 58 8.20 17.20 9.48
C PHE A 58 7.30 17.05 8.26
N ARG A 59 6.34 16.12 8.33
CA ARG A 59 5.21 16.13 7.40
C ARG A 59 4.24 17.23 7.82
N LYS A 60 3.90 18.10 6.88
CA LYS A 60 3.07 19.30 7.11
C LYS A 60 1.70 18.96 7.71
N ASP A 61 1.08 17.87 7.27
CA ASP A 61 -0.26 17.47 7.72
C ASP A 61 -0.34 17.11 9.22
N PHE A 62 0.80 16.89 9.89
CA PHE A 62 0.85 16.64 11.34
C PHE A 62 1.27 17.86 12.15
N LEU A 63 1.42 19.01 11.52
CA LEU A 63 1.73 20.25 12.21
C LEU A 63 0.46 21.05 12.42
N GLU A 64 0.10 21.27 13.68
CA GLU A 64 -1.02 22.13 14.06
C GLU A 64 -0.71 23.63 13.83
N LYS A 65 0.58 23.99 13.86
CA LYS A 65 1.08 25.36 13.73
C LYS A 65 2.22 25.39 12.72
N ASN A 66 2.37 26.51 12.00
CA ASN A 66 3.50 26.75 11.09
C ASN A 66 4.81 27.08 11.85
N LYS A 67 5.10 26.37 12.94
CA LYS A 67 6.32 26.49 13.74
C LYS A 67 6.87 25.11 14.07
N CYS A 68 8.18 25.02 14.25
CA CYS A 68 8.82 23.78 14.65
C CYS A 68 8.33 23.34 16.05
N PRO A 69 7.83 22.11 16.21
CA PRO A 69 7.35 21.60 17.49
C PRO A 69 8.48 21.43 18.51
N ASP A 70 9.72 21.21 18.06
CA ASP A 70 10.84 20.88 18.94
C ASP A 70 11.54 22.14 19.50
N CYS A 71 11.60 23.22 18.72
CA CYS A 71 12.38 24.41 19.10
C CYS A 71 11.69 25.76 18.82
N GLY A 72 10.45 25.75 18.32
CA GLY A 72 9.68 26.96 17.99
C GLY A 72 10.17 27.75 16.77
N GLY A 73 11.21 27.29 16.08
CA GLY A 73 11.79 27.95 14.91
C GLY A 73 10.87 27.98 13.69
N GLU A 74 11.17 28.89 12.76
CA GLU A 74 10.45 29.05 11.49
C GLU A 74 10.65 27.83 10.57
N LEU A 75 9.61 27.46 9.82
CA LEU A 75 9.62 26.34 8.88
C LEU A 75 9.85 26.83 7.44
N THR A 76 10.49 26.01 6.62
CA THR A 76 10.62 26.26 5.18
C THR A 76 9.28 26.14 4.47
N LYS A 77 9.20 26.65 3.25
CA LYS A 77 8.06 26.39 2.37
C LYS A 77 7.89 24.87 2.16
N PRO A 78 6.65 24.34 2.15
CA PRO A 78 6.39 22.94 1.86
C PRO A 78 6.95 22.53 0.50
N ARG A 79 7.60 21.37 0.45
CA ARG A 79 8.06 20.73 -0.79
C ARG A 79 7.50 19.32 -0.89
N LYS A 80 7.22 18.84 -2.10
CA LYS A 80 6.79 17.46 -2.31
C LYS A 80 7.97 16.51 -2.10
N PHE A 81 7.78 15.49 -1.29
CA PHE A 81 8.76 14.45 -1.00
C PHE A 81 8.21 13.09 -1.37
N ASN A 82 8.78 12.44 -2.39
CA ASN A 82 8.33 11.12 -2.82
C ASN A 82 8.68 10.05 -1.77
N LEU A 83 7.70 9.23 -1.42
CA LEU A 83 7.84 8.19 -0.40
C LEU A 83 8.47 6.89 -0.92
N MET A 84 8.71 6.75 -2.22
CA MET A 84 9.41 5.60 -2.79
C MET A 84 10.88 5.59 -2.39
N MET A 85 11.40 4.41 -2.02
CA MET A 85 12.83 4.23 -1.78
C MET A 85 13.54 3.85 -3.09
N LYS A 86 14.40 4.74 -3.57
CA LYS A 86 15.19 4.55 -4.78
C LYS A 86 16.49 3.81 -4.47
N THR A 87 16.90 2.92 -5.38
CA THR A 87 18.20 2.24 -5.36
C THR A 87 18.73 2.07 -6.79
N PHE A 88 19.91 1.46 -6.94
CA PHE A 88 20.51 1.10 -8.22
C PHE A 88 20.78 -0.40 -8.27
N VAL A 89 20.52 -1.04 -9.41
CA VAL A 89 20.79 -2.46 -9.66
C VAL A 89 21.92 -2.57 -10.68
N GLY A 90 23.06 -3.09 -10.25
CA GLY A 90 24.27 -3.23 -11.06
C GLY A 90 25.46 -2.42 -10.53
N PRO A 91 26.65 -2.56 -11.13
CA PRO A 91 27.89 -2.00 -10.61
C PRO A 91 28.04 -0.48 -10.82
N VAL A 92 27.20 0.12 -11.66
CA VAL A 92 27.26 1.56 -11.99
C VAL A 92 25.98 2.23 -11.57
N GLU A 93 26.07 3.25 -10.72
CA GLU A 93 24.94 4.07 -10.30
C GLU A 93 24.59 5.10 -11.39
N ASN A 94 23.67 4.75 -12.28
CA ASN A 94 23.22 5.63 -13.35
C ASN A 94 21.68 5.55 -13.52
N LYS A 95 21.14 6.38 -14.42
CA LYS A 95 19.68 6.38 -14.67
C LYS A 95 19.17 5.04 -15.21
N ALA A 96 19.98 4.31 -15.97
CA ALA A 96 19.61 3.02 -16.55
C ALA A 96 19.55 1.90 -15.50
N SER A 97 20.37 1.97 -14.44
CA SER A 97 20.36 1.03 -13.32
C SER A 97 19.37 1.38 -12.21
N THR A 98 18.63 2.49 -12.32
CA THR A 98 17.70 2.90 -11.26
C THR A 98 16.60 1.85 -11.05
N ALA A 99 16.36 1.47 -9.80
CA ALA A 99 15.25 0.64 -9.36
C ALA A 99 14.63 1.22 -8.09
N TYR A 100 13.50 0.65 -7.68
CA TYR A 100 12.84 1.03 -6.43
C TYR A 100 12.50 -0.20 -5.61
N LEU A 101 12.61 -0.07 -4.29
CA LEU A 101 11.92 -0.97 -3.38
C LEU A 101 10.43 -0.66 -3.46
N ARG A 102 9.61 -1.70 -3.64
CA ARG A 102 8.16 -1.54 -3.78
C ARG A 102 7.51 -0.87 -2.57
N ALA A 103 6.65 0.11 -2.80
CA ALA A 103 5.88 0.77 -1.74
C ALA A 103 4.57 0.06 -1.37
N GLU A 104 4.17 -0.90 -2.20
CA GLU A 104 3.02 -1.77 -2.03
C GLU A 104 3.23 -3.11 -2.73
N THR A 105 2.42 -4.12 -2.39
CA THR A 105 2.53 -5.45 -3.01
C THR A 105 1.74 -5.60 -4.32
N CYS A 106 0.71 -4.80 -4.54
CA CYS A 106 -0.22 -4.97 -5.65
C CYS A 106 0.37 -4.75 -7.04
N GLN A 107 1.39 -3.90 -7.21
CA GLN A 107 2.02 -3.71 -8.52
C GLN A 107 2.64 -5.00 -9.07
N GLY A 108 3.20 -5.83 -8.19
CA GLY A 108 3.71 -7.16 -8.53
C GLY A 108 2.62 -8.09 -9.08
N ILE A 109 1.39 -7.95 -8.57
CA ILE A 109 0.21 -8.69 -9.04
C ILE A 109 -0.18 -8.20 -10.45
N TYR A 110 -0.27 -6.88 -10.65
CA TYR A 110 -0.70 -6.31 -11.94
C TYR A 110 0.25 -6.66 -13.09
N VAL A 111 1.56 -6.57 -12.87
CA VAL A 111 2.54 -6.91 -13.93
C VAL A 111 2.52 -8.40 -14.30
N ASN A 112 2.09 -9.27 -13.37
CA ASN A 112 1.98 -10.71 -13.60
C ASN A 112 0.56 -11.18 -14.00
N PHE A 113 -0.40 -10.26 -14.15
CA PHE A 113 -1.79 -10.61 -14.43
C PHE A 113 -1.95 -11.58 -15.61
N LYS A 114 -1.33 -11.27 -16.76
CA LYS A 114 -1.42 -12.12 -17.96
C LYS A 114 -0.74 -13.48 -17.76
N ASN A 115 0.43 -13.48 -17.13
CA ASN A 115 1.18 -14.72 -16.84
C ASN A 115 0.36 -15.66 -15.97
N ILE A 116 -0.28 -15.12 -14.92
CA ILE A 116 -1.11 -15.91 -13.99
C ILE A 116 -2.40 -16.37 -14.67
N LEU A 117 -3.10 -15.47 -15.38
CA LEU A 117 -4.33 -15.80 -16.10
C LEU A 117 -4.13 -16.99 -17.05
N GLN A 118 -3.01 -17.00 -17.78
CA GLN A 118 -2.68 -18.05 -18.75
C GLN A 118 -2.18 -19.34 -18.09
N SER A 119 -1.17 -19.25 -17.21
CA SER A 119 -0.54 -20.43 -16.59
C SER A 119 -1.50 -21.18 -15.65
N MET A 120 -2.34 -20.45 -14.92
CA MET A 120 -3.31 -21.01 -13.98
C MET A 120 -4.69 -21.25 -14.61
N ARG A 121 -4.84 -20.98 -15.92
CA ARG A 121 -6.07 -21.16 -16.71
C ARG A 121 -7.32 -20.55 -16.06
N GLN A 122 -7.14 -19.41 -15.40
CA GLN A 122 -8.23 -18.72 -14.70
C GLN A 122 -9.17 -18.05 -15.70
N LYS A 123 -10.41 -17.78 -15.25
CA LYS A 123 -11.39 -16.97 -15.98
C LYS A 123 -11.83 -15.83 -15.08
N ILE A 124 -12.18 -14.69 -15.66
CA ILE A 124 -12.73 -13.57 -14.89
C ILE A 124 -14.16 -13.93 -14.45
N PRO A 125 -14.53 -13.76 -13.17
CA PRO A 125 -13.75 -13.12 -12.13
C PRO A 125 -12.81 -14.09 -11.37
N PHE A 126 -11.65 -13.58 -10.96
CA PHE A 126 -10.69 -14.31 -10.13
C PHE A 126 -9.81 -13.32 -9.35
N GLY A 127 -9.16 -13.80 -8.30
CA GLY A 127 -8.27 -13.04 -7.45
C GLY A 127 -6.81 -13.49 -7.56
N ILE A 128 -5.92 -12.58 -7.19
CA ILE A 128 -4.51 -12.90 -6.97
C ILE A 128 -4.12 -12.30 -5.62
N ALA A 129 -3.58 -13.13 -4.73
CA ALA A 129 -3.20 -12.77 -3.38
C ALA A 129 -1.68 -12.81 -3.20
N GLN A 130 -1.13 -11.84 -2.46
CA GLN A 130 0.28 -11.78 -2.13
C GLN A 130 0.47 -11.35 -0.67
N ILE A 131 1.42 -11.98 0.01
CA ILE A 131 1.95 -11.49 1.28
C ILE A 131 3.41 -11.14 1.08
N GLY A 132 3.81 -9.93 1.43
CA GLY A 132 5.21 -9.56 1.30
C GLY A 132 5.57 -8.21 1.91
N LYS A 133 6.87 -7.91 1.93
CA LYS A 133 7.39 -6.65 2.43
C LYS A 133 7.06 -5.49 1.48
N ALA A 134 6.84 -4.32 2.04
CA ALA A 134 6.72 -3.05 1.35
C ALA A 134 7.49 -1.96 2.11
N PHE A 135 7.92 -0.93 1.38
CA PHE A 135 8.84 0.08 1.86
C PHE A 135 8.30 1.48 1.58
N ARG A 136 8.17 2.29 2.63
CA ARG A 136 7.74 3.70 2.51
C ARG A 136 8.75 4.56 3.22
N ASN A 137 9.27 5.57 2.54
CA ASN A 137 10.30 6.48 3.07
C ASN A 137 9.69 7.51 4.03
N GLU A 138 9.03 7.03 5.08
CA GLU A 138 8.31 7.83 6.07
C GLU A 138 9.24 8.88 6.70
N ILE A 139 8.79 10.14 6.69
CA ILE A 139 9.58 11.29 7.17
C ILE A 139 9.79 11.16 8.68
N ASN A 140 8.72 10.87 9.43
CA ASN A 140 8.74 10.75 10.88
C ASN A 140 8.12 9.41 11.31
N PRO A 141 8.90 8.32 11.43
CA PRO A 141 8.45 7.08 12.04
C PRO A 141 7.98 7.38 13.48
N LYS A 142 6.74 7.04 13.81
CA LYS A 142 6.09 7.31 15.11
C LYS A 142 5.08 6.21 15.42
N ASN A 143 4.65 6.15 16.68
CA ASN A 143 3.59 5.25 17.14
C ASN A 143 3.92 3.77 16.89
N PHE A 144 5.14 3.35 17.23
CA PHE A 144 5.57 1.95 17.19
C PHE A 144 5.30 1.28 15.83
N ILE A 145 4.42 0.26 15.77
CA ILE A 145 4.11 -0.48 14.54
C ILE A 145 3.24 0.29 13.53
N TYR A 146 2.65 1.43 13.90
CA TYR A 146 1.73 2.15 13.02
C TYR A 146 2.44 2.91 11.89
N ARG A 147 3.68 3.35 12.11
CA ARG A 147 4.48 4.03 11.07
C ARG A 147 5.92 3.58 11.09
N THR A 148 6.20 2.60 10.24
CA THR A 148 7.53 2.09 9.97
C THR A 148 7.88 2.30 8.50
N ARG A 149 9.18 2.27 8.20
CA ARG A 149 9.66 2.36 6.81
C ARG A 149 9.62 1.04 6.06
N GLU A 150 9.57 -0.06 6.80
CA GLU A 150 9.46 -1.42 6.31
C GLU A 150 8.35 -2.12 7.08
N PHE A 151 7.44 -2.77 6.36
CA PHE A 151 6.34 -3.54 6.93
C PHE A 151 5.91 -4.63 5.95
N GLU A 152 5.07 -5.56 6.41
CA GLU A 152 4.48 -6.60 5.56
C GLU A 152 3.02 -6.25 5.27
N GLN A 153 2.60 -6.47 4.03
CA GLN A 153 1.22 -6.33 3.62
C GLN A 153 0.68 -7.67 3.17
N MET A 154 -0.64 -7.84 3.31
CA MET A 154 -1.40 -8.97 2.81
C MET A 154 -2.48 -8.38 1.90
N GLU A 155 -2.24 -8.43 0.59
CA GLU A 155 -3.09 -7.79 -0.41
C GLU A 155 -3.67 -8.82 -1.37
N MET A 156 -4.92 -8.63 -1.75
CA MET A 156 -5.60 -9.43 -2.76
C MET A 156 -6.21 -8.49 -3.80
N GLN A 157 -5.92 -8.75 -5.07
CA GLN A 157 -6.51 -8.03 -6.19
C GLN A 157 -7.54 -8.91 -6.86
N TRP A 158 -8.80 -8.48 -6.79
CA TRP A 158 -9.93 -9.18 -7.40
C TRP A 158 -10.26 -8.58 -8.77
N PHE A 159 -10.07 -9.37 -9.82
CA PHE A 159 -10.35 -8.96 -11.19
C PHE A 159 -11.77 -9.39 -11.57
N CYS A 160 -12.60 -8.45 -11.97
CA CYS A 160 -13.98 -8.71 -12.37
C CYS A 160 -14.42 -7.78 -13.51
N HIS A 161 -15.54 -8.10 -14.15
CA HIS A 161 -16.13 -7.21 -15.15
C HIS A 161 -16.64 -5.92 -14.45
N PRO A 162 -16.49 -4.72 -15.05
CA PRO A 162 -16.87 -3.46 -14.41
C PRO A 162 -18.32 -3.39 -13.90
N LYS A 163 -19.25 -4.04 -14.61
CA LYS A 163 -20.67 -4.15 -14.23
C LYS A 163 -20.89 -4.85 -12.88
N ASP A 164 -19.98 -5.75 -12.51
CA ASP A 164 -20.06 -6.56 -11.30
C ASP A 164 -19.23 -5.96 -10.15
N ALA A 165 -18.51 -4.86 -10.37
CA ALA A 165 -17.61 -4.27 -9.39
C ALA A 165 -18.31 -3.93 -8.06
N SER A 166 -19.51 -3.34 -8.11
CA SER A 166 -20.29 -3.02 -6.90
C SER A 166 -20.71 -4.26 -6.12
N LYS A 167 -21.07 -5.34 -6.82
CA LYS A 167 -21.42 -6.64 -6.23
C LYS A 167 -20.24 -7.21 -5.48
N PHE A 168 -19.08 -7.32 -6.13
CA PHE A 168 -17.87 -7.89 -5.52
C PHE A 168 -17.29 -6.99 -4.43
N PHE A 169 -17.42 -5.66 -4.54
CA PHE A 169 -17.02 -4.74 -3.48
C PHE A 169 -17.77 -5.00 -2.18
N ASN A 170 -19.10 -5.14 -2.25
CA ASN A 170 -19.93 -5.44 -1.09
C ASN A 170 -19.69 -6.84 -0.54
N PHE A 171 -19.45 -7.82 -1.42
CA PHE A 171 -19.04 -9.17 -1.02
C PHE A 171 -17.74 -9.14 -0.21
N TRP A 172 -16.66 -8.57 -0.77
CA TRP A 172 -15.36 -8.53 -0.10
C TRP A 172 -15.37 -7.70 1.18
N LYS A 173 -16.15 -6.61 1.22
CA LYS A 173 -16.40 -5.86 2.47
C LYS A 173 -16.91 -6.78 3.60
N LYS A 174 -17.94 -7.58 3.30
CA LYS A 174 -18.52 -8.52 4.26
C LYS A 174 -17.51 -9.60 4.66
N GLU A 175 -16.83 -10.19 3.67
CA GLU A 175 -15.82 -11.24 3.91
C GLU A 175 -14.65 -10.75 4.77
N ARG A 176 -14.15 -9.52 4.54
CA ARG A 176 -13.06 -8.96 5.36
C ARG A 176 -13.50 -8.64 6.78
N LEU A 177 -14.72 -8.13 6.98
CA LEU A 177 -15.25 -7.91 8.33
C LEU A 177 -15.45 -9.24 9.08
N ASN A 178 -16.02 -10.24 8.41
CA ASN A 178 -16.22 -11.57 8.98
C ASN A 178 -14.90 -12.23 9.37
N TRP A 179 -13.85 -12.06 8.55
CA TRP A 179 -12.53 -12.59 8.87
C TRP A 179 -11.99 -12.06 10.21
N TYR A 180 -12.09 -10.74 10.46
CA TYR A 180 -11.69 -10.16 11.75
C TYR A 180 -12.53 -10.65 12.94
N LEU A 181 -13.86 -10.79 12.76
CA LEU A 181 -14.74 -11.33 13.79
C LEU A 181 -14.40 -12.80 14.11
N ASN A 182 -14.13 -13.61 13.09
CA ASN A 182 -13.76 -15.02 13.23
C ASN A 182 -12.38 -15.21 13.90
N LEU A 183 -11.51 -14.19 13.86
CA LEU A 183 -10.27 -14.16 14.63
C LEU A 183 -10.47 -13.79 16.12
N GLY A 184 -11.71 -13.49 16.53
CA GLY A 184 -12.06 -13.15 17.90
C GLY A 184 -12.00 -11.64 18.23
N ILE A 185 -11.84 -10.77 17.23
CA ILE A 185 -11.92 -9.32 17.48
C ILE A 185 -13.37 -8.95 17.78
N LYS A 186 -13.59 -8.29 18.91
CA LYS A 186 -14.93 -7.86 19.33
C LYS A 186 -15.50 -6.86 18.32
N LYS A 187 -16.77 -7.05 17.94
CA LYS A 187 -17.49 -6.14 17.03
C LYS A 187 -17.45 -4.67 17.48
N ALA A 188 -17.48 -4.41 18.79
CA ALA A 188 -17.38 -3.06 19.35
C ALA A 188 -16.04 -2.35 19.05
N ASN A 189 -14.99 -3.12 18.72
CA ASN A 189 -13.67 -2.61 18.38
C ASN A 189 -13.44 -2.52 16.86
N LEU A 190 -14.43 -2.88 16.05
CA LEU A 190 -14.39 -2.80 14.59
C LEU A 190 -15.38 -1.75 14.11
N ARG A 191 -14.95 -0.92 13.16
CA ARG A 191 -15.82 0.02 12.46
C ARG A 191 -15.45 0.02 10.99
N ILE A 192 -16.38 0.47 10.15
CA ILE A 192 -16.08 0.70 8.74
C ILE A 192 -16.22 2.20 8.51
N ARG A 193 -15.16 2.83 8.01
CA ARG A 193 -15.17 4.22 7.58
C ARG A 193 -15.19 4.25 6.06
N GLU A 194 -16.19 4.89 5.49
CA GLU A 194 -16.18 5.19 4.06
C GLU A 194 -15.28 6.39 3.80
N VAL A 195 -14.35 6.23 2.85
CA VAL A 195 -13.35 7.26 2.55
C VAL A 195 -14.05 8.37 1.76
N PRO A 196 -14.06 9.62 2.26
CA PRO A 196 -14.65 10.76 1.57
C PRO A 196 -14.01 11.01 0.20
N LYS A 197 -14.76 11.58 -0.74
CA LYS A 197 -14.31 11.79 -2.14
C LYS A 197 -13.00 12.59 -2.25
N ASN A 198 -12.76 13.54 -1.35
CA ASN A 198 -11.55 14.36 -1.29
C ASN A 198 -10.34 13.64 -0.68
N GLU A 199 -10.54 12.51 0.00
CA GLU A 199 -9.48 11.67 0.59
C GLU A 199 -9.22 10.40 -0.26
N LEU A 200 -9.99 10.17 -1.33
CA LEU A 200 -9.81 8.99 -2.17
C LEU A 200 -8.44 9.02 -2.86
N PRO A 201 -7.72 7.89 -2.88
CA PRO A 201 -6.57 7.72 -3.75
C PRO A 201 -6.94 8.01 -5.21
N HIS A 202 -5.98 8.52 -5.99
CA HIS A 202 -6.21 8.97 -7.37
C HIS A 202 -6.79 7.89 -8.30
N TYR A 203 -6.59 6.61 -7.97
CA TYR A 203 -7.08 5.46 -8.73
C TYR A 203 -8.42 4.88 -8.22
N ALA A 204 -8.92 5.35 -7.08
CA ALA A 204 -10.04 4.70 -6.40
C ALA A 204 -11.39 5.35 -6.75
N LYS A 205 -12.35 4.54 -7.25
CA LYS A 205 -13.75 4.96 -7.41
C LYS A 205 -14.50 5.03 -6.07
N ARG A 206 -14.16 4.13 -5.14
CA ARG A 206 -14.72 4.00 -3.79
C ARG A 206 -13.72 3.24 -2.92
N ALA A 207 -13.57 3.63 -1.66
CA ALA A 207 -12.72 2.94 -0.69
C ALA A 207 -13.38 2.91 0.70
N LEU A 208 -13.05 1.87 1.46
CA LEU A 208 -13.47 1.69 2.85
C LEU A 208 -12.24 1.32 3.68
N ASP A 209 -12.13 1.92 4.86
CA ASP A 209 -11.17 1.52 5.88
C ASP A 209 -11.90 0.71 6.96
N ILE A 210 -11.24 -0.34 7.46
CA ILE A 210 -11.68 -1.18 8.59
C ILE A 210 -10.82 -0.88 9.80
#